data_AF-A0AAD4BRF2-F1
#
_entry.id   AF-A0AAD4BRF2-F1
#
_cell.length_a   1.000
_cell.length_b   1.000
_cell.length_c   1.000
_cell.angle_alpha   90.00
_cell.angle_beta   90.00
_cell.angle_gamma   90.00
#
_symmetry.space_group_name_H-M   'P 1'
#
loop_
_entity.id
_entity.type
_entity.pdbx_description
1 polymer ?
#
loop_
_entity_poly.entity_id
_entity_poly.type
_entity_poly.pdbx_seq_one_letter_code
_entity_poly.pdbx_strand_id
1 'polypeptide(L)'
;MDIDQEFPPPDSLADSYAEPDNPNPSTWNQSQCNGFYSEQFEGAAQSYGHGDTFMDKFNRDEFSDARKSNLYYPFACHNEWELALWLLRSGLSMKAIDAFLSLPIVKLLSLSFSTARDLRGRAELLPSGPRWQYSKVWSFHKLSHPTKHPVLLYWRDALECIAWIFNHPSFRDQLDLIPERLYTSDAKLCRVYTEWMTGDKAWHMQSQLPEGVTLIGTILSSDKTNITNICGGRVAHPLLISLANI
;
A
#
# COMPACT_ATOMS: atom_id res chain seq x y z
N MET A 1 14.80 -43.95 -18.88
CA MET A 1 15.89 -42.98 -19.06
C MET A 1 15.73 -42.02 -17.90
N ASP A 2 16.29 -42.44 -16.78
CA ASP A 2 16.34 -41.68 -15.54
C ASP A 2 17.16 -40.42 -15.73
N ILE A 3 16.70 -39.32 -15.13
CA ILE A 3 17.57 -38.35 -14.45
C ILE A 3 16.78 -37.83 -13.24
N ASP A 4 17.19 -38.33 -12.07
CA ASP A 4 16.93 -37.75 -10.76
C ASP A 4 17.55 -36.35 -10.64
N GLN A 5 16.87 -35.43 -9.96
CA GLN A 5 17.58 -34.38 -9.23
C GLN A 5 16.84 -34.03 -7.94
N GLU A 6 17.54 -34.27 -6.84
CA GLU A 6 17.14 -34.25 -5.44
C GLU A 6 16.84 -32.83 -4.93
N PHE A 7 15.83 -32.71 -4.06
CA PHE A 7 15.66 -31.58 -3.15
C PHE A 7 16.36 -31.91 -1.82
N PRO A 8 17.16 -31.00 -1.23
CA PRO A 8 17.78 -31.24 0.07
C PRO A 8 16.73 -31.17 1.21
N PRO A 9 16.94 -31.91 2.32
CA PRO A 9 16.04 -31.91 3.47
C PRO A 9 16.17 -30.63 4.31
N PRO A 10 15.16 -30.30 5.15
CA PRO A 10 15.26 -29.17 6.06
C PRO A 10 16.17 -29.53 7.24
N ASP A 11 17.33 -28.89 7.31
CA ASP A 11 18.22 -28.99 8.46
C ASP A 11 17.56 -28.41 9.71
N SER A 12 17.51 -29.27 10.74
CA SER A 12 17.22 -28.94 12.11
C SER A 12 18.39 -28.19 12.73
N LEU A 13 18.20 -26.90 13.05
CA LEU A 13 19.03 -26.21 14.05
C LEU A 13 18.11 -25.46 15.01
N ALA A 14 17.94 -26.07 16.18
CA ALA A 14 17.58 -25.36 17.39
C ALA A 14 18.80 -24.56 17.83
N ASP A 15 18.71 -23.23 17.80
CA ASP A 15 19.65 -22.38 18.52
C ASP A 15 18.88 -21.32 19.31
N SER A 16 19.36 -21.18 20.54
CA SER A 16 18.81 -20.47 21.69
C SER A 16 18.53 -18.98 21.45
N TYR A 17 17.39 -18.51 21.98
CA TYR A 17 17.12 -17.09 22.20
C TYR A 17 18.16 -16.52 23.18
N ALA A 18 19.13 -15.77 22.67
CA ALA A 18 19.89 -14.80 23.45
C ALA A 18 19.19 -13.43 23.33
N GLU A 19 18.90 -12.79 24.46
CA GLU A 19 18.36 -11.43 24.51
C GLU A 19 19.35 -10.45 23.85
N PRO A 20 18.90 -9.47 23.05
CA PRO A 20 19.80 -8.49 22.48
C PRO A 20 20.18 -7.46 23.55
N ASP A 21 21.49 -7.38 23.82
CA ASP A 21 22.13 -6.33 24.60
C ASP A 21 21.73 -4.93 24.07
N ASN A 22 21.37 -4.06 25.01
CA ASN A 22 20.95 -2.68 24.78
C ASN A 22 22.17 -1.79 24.47
N PRO A 23 22.33 -1.22 23.26
CA PRO A 23 23.47 -0.35 22.97
C PRO A 23 23.22 1.07 23.52
N ASN A 24 24.24 1.58 24.20
CA ASN A 24 24.36 2.92 24.78
C ASN A 24 24.17 4.04 23.71
N PRO A 25 23.50 5.18 23.98
CA PRO A 25 23.00 6.11 22.94
C PRO A 25 24.01 7.04 22.25
N SER A 26 25.32 6.78 22.26
CA SER A 26 26.33 7.82 21.95
C SER A 26 27.26 7.55 20.76
N THR A 27 26.88 6.74 19.78
CA THR A 27 27.64 6.60 18.52
C THR A 27 26.71 6.41 17.32
N TRP A 28 26.21 7.50 16.74
CA TRP A 28 25.69 7.49 15.38
C TRP A 28 26.87 7.48 14.41
N ASN A 29 27.55 6.35 14.32
CA ASN A 29 28.69 6.17 13.42
C ASN A 29 28.17 5.93 11.99
N GLN A 30 28.68 6.77 11.09
CA GLN A 30 28.63 6.67 9.62
C GLN A 30 28.51 5.22 9.14
N SER A 31 27.31 4.83 8.71
CA SER A 31 27.07 3.52 8.12
C SER A 31 27.35 3.59 6.62
N GLN A 32 28.28 2.76 6.13
CA GLN A 32 28.38 2.46 4.70
C GLN A 32 27.11 1.72 4.27
N CYS A 33 26.17 2.44 3.65
CA CYS A 33 25.05 1.83 2.94
C CYS A 33 25.47 1.68 1.47
N ASN A 34 25.49 0.46 0.95
CA ASN A 34 25.74 0.15 -0.47
C ASN A 34 27.08 0.68 -1.05
N GLY A 35 28.12 0.84 -0.22
CA GLY A 35 29.44 1.31 -0.67
C GLY A 35 29.57 2.84 -0.82
N PHE A 36 28.54 3.61 -0.43
CA PHE A 36 28.60 5.05 -0.33
C PHE A 36 28.80 5.50 1.13
N TYR A 37 29.36 6.69 1.29
CA TYR A 37 29.44 7.37 2.57
C TYR A 37 28.19 8.24 2.73
N SER A 38 27.40 7.99 3.77
CA SER A 38 26.15 8.71 4.04
C SER A 38 26.32 9.69 5.21
N GLU A 39 25.78 10.90 5.03
CA GLU A 39 25.55 11.89 6.07
C GLU A 39 24.03 12.09 6.22
N GLN A 40 23.47 11.63 7.32
CA GLN A 40 22.04 11.77 7.61
C GLN A 40 21.72 13.15 8.19
N PHE A 41 20.51 13.65 7.91
CA PHE A 41 20.03 14.91 8.48
C PHE A 41 19.75 14.77 9.98
N GLU A 42 20.47 15.53 10.81
CA GLU A 42 20.25 15.56 12.26
C GLU A 42 18.92 16.22 12.62
N GLY A 43 18.14 15.60 13.51
CA GLY A 43 16.85 16.15 13.95
C GLY A 43 15.69 15.92 12.97
N ALA A 44 15.89 15.07 11.94
CA ALA A 44 14.80 14.53 11.13
C ALA A 44 13.91 13.55 11.95
N ALA A 45 13.12 12.72 11.25
CA ALA A 45 12.15 11.78 11.81
C ALA A 45 12.57 11.15 13.15
N GLN A 46 11.77 11.37 14.21
CA GLN A 46 11.92 10.67 15.49
C GLN A 46 10.83 9.61 15.65
N SER A 47 11.23 8.38 15.98
CA SER A 47 10.29 7.29 16.28
C SER A 47 9.93 7.31 17.76
N TYR A 48 8.67 7.62 18.08
CA TYR A 48 8.16 7.66 19.46
C TYR A 48 7.51 6.33 19.90
N GLY A 49 7.66 5.26 19.11
CA GLY A 49 7.08 3.95 19.35
C GLY A 49 6.32 3.42 18.12
N HIS A 50 5.53 2.37 18.33
CA HIS A 50 4.70 1.79 17.28
C HIS A 50 3.36 2.52 17.21
N GLY A 51 3.08 3.20 16.11
CA GLY A 51 1.75 3.73 15.82
C GLY A 51 0.81 2.62 15.35
N ASP A 52 -0.49 2.73 15.64
CA ASP A 52 -1.47 1.75 15.18
C ASP A 52 -1.64 1.80 13.65
N THR A 53 -1.09 0.81 12.96
CA THR A 53 -1.30 0.67 11.51
C THR A 53 -2.72 0.20 11.23
N PHE A 54 -3.10 0.31 9.96
CA PHE A 54 -4.34 -0.29 9.49
C PHE A 54 -4.38 -1.81 9.71
N MET A 55 -3.25 -2.50 9.55
CA MET A 55 -3.16 -3.94 9.80
C MET A 55 -3.33 -4.26 11.30
N ASP A 56 -2.80 -3.41 12.18
CA ASP A 56 -3.00 -3.57 13.63
C ASP A 56 -4.45 -3.36 14.04
N LYS A 57 -5.16 -2.44 13.37
CA LYS A 57 -6.60 -2.24 13.57
C LYS A 57 -7.39 -3.46 13.08
N PHE A 58 -7.05 -3.99 11.92
CA PHE A 58 -7.64 -5.23 11.42
C PHE A 58 -7.40 -6.41 12.37
N ASN A 59 -6.17 -6.60 12.84
CA ASN A 59 -5.82 -7.71 13.72
C ASN A 59 -6.47 -7.62 15.11
N ARG A 60 -7.00 -6.45 15.50
CA ARG A 60 -7.70 -6.22 16.78
C ARG A 60 -9.20 -5.99 16.63
N ASP A 61 -9.77 -6.17 15.44
CA ASP A 61 -11.22 -6.02 15.25
C ASP A 61 -12.01 -7.17 15.91
N GLU A 62 -13.34 -7.09 15.84
CA GLU A 62 -14.28 -8.05 16.43
C GLU A 62 -14.12 -9.51 15.92
N PHE A 63 -13.47 -9.70 14.78
CA PHE A 63 -13.21 -10.99 14.14
C PHE A 63 -11.77 -11.50 14.37
N SER A 64 -11.00 -10.83 15.23
CA SER A 64 -9.61 -11.21 15.54
C SER A 64 -9.48 -12.66 16.02
N ASP A 65 -10.36 -13.11 16.91
CA ASP A 65 -10.36 -14.48 17.41
C ASP A 65 -10.71 -15.51 16.32
N ALA A 66 -11.65 -15.18 15.41
CA ALA A 66 -11.97 -16.05 14.29
C ALA A 66 -10.76 -16.23 13.36
N ARG A 67 -10.00 -15.15 13.11
CA ARG A 67 -8.79 -15.17 12.27
C ARG A 67 -7.62 -15.95 12.86
N LYS A 68 -7.56 -16.15 14.17
CA LYS A 68 -6.57 -17.06 14.80
C LYS A 68 -6.75 -18.51 14.37
N SER A 69 -8.01 -18.94 14.22
CA SER A 69 -8.35 -20.30 13.77
C SER A 69 -8.43 -20.44 12.25
N ASN A 70 -8.79 -19.35 11.56
CA ASN A 70 -9.01 -19.35 10.12
C ASN A 70 -8.47 -18.05 9.50
N LEU A 71 -7.29 -18.14 8.89
CA LEU A 71 -6.63 -17.01 8.23
C LEU A 71 -7.48 -16.37 7.11
N TYR A 72 -8.41 -17.13 6.52
CA TYR A 72 -9.24 -16.68 5.39
C TYR A 72 -10.58 -16.08 5.80
N TYR A 73 -10.86 -15.96 7.11
CA TYR A 73 -12.06 -15.28 7.59
C TYR A 73 -12.14 -13.87 6.98
N PRO A 74 -13.29 -13.44 6.41
CA PRO A 74 -14.65 -13.94 6.63
C PRO A 74 -15.09 -15.13 5.76
N PHE A 75 -14.21 -15.75 4.98
CA PHE A 75 -14.51 -16.97 4.23
C PHE A 75 -14.13 -18.21 5.05
N ALA A 76 -14.76 -19.36 4.80
CA ALA A 76 -14.54 -20.55 5.62
C ALA A 76 -13.16 -21.18 5.39
N CYS A 77 -12.57 -21.01 4.20
CA CYS A 77 -11.26 -21.57 3.85
C CYS A 77 -10.61 -20.84 2.67
N HIS A 78 -9.38 -21.25 2.34
CA HIS A 78 -8.63 -20.73 1.19
C HIS A 78 -9.39 -20.85 -0.13
N ASN A 79 -9.93 -22.04 -0.42
CA ASN A 79 -10.60 -22.33 -1.69
C ASN A 79 -11.88 -21.49 -1.86
N GLU A 80 -12.61 -21.28 -0.75
CA GLU A 80 -13.77 -20.39 -0.78
C GLU A 80 -13.36 -18.94 -1.01
N TRP A 81 -12.30 -18.47 -0.33
CA TRP A 81 -11.76 -17.12 -0.54
C TRP A 81 -11.32 -16.90 -1.98
N GLU A 82 -10.67 -17.89 -2.61
CA GLU A 82 -10.23 -17.81 -4.00
C GLU A 82 -11.42 -17.68 -4.96
N LEU A 83 -12.45 -18.51 -4.77
CA LEU A 83 -13.69 -18.43 -5.55
C LEU A 83 -14.38 -17.07 -5.35
N ALA A 84 -14.48 -16.60 -4.11
CA ALA A 84 -15.05 -15.31 -3.77
C ALA A 84 -14.30 -14.15 -4.44
N LEU A 85 -12.96 -14.17 -4.37
CA LEU A 85 -12.10 -13.18 -5.00
C LEU A 85 -12.30 -13.16 -6.53
N TRP A 86 -12.35 -14.33 -7.15
CA TRP A 86 -12.58 -14.45 -8.58
C TRP A 86 -13.97 -13.90 -8.96
N LEU A 87 -15.03 -14.28 -8.24
CA LEU A 87 -16.39 -13.79 -8.49
C LEU A 87 -16.47 -12.27 -8.36
N LEU A 88 -15.85 -11.68 -7.34
CA LEU A 88 -15.82 -10.23 -7.12
C LEU A 88 -15.06 -9.48 -8.22
N ARG A 89 -14.03 -10.09 -8.81
CA ARG A 89 -13.18 -9.49 -9.86
C ARG A 89 -13.63 -9.80 -11.28
N SER A 90 -14.54 -10.76 -11.46
CA SER A 90 -15.01 -11.26 -12.77
C SER A 90 -15.75 -10.22 -13.62
N GLY A 91 -16.25 -9.14 -13.01
CA GLY A 91 -17.13 -8.17 -13.68
C GLY A 91 -18.56 -8.68 -13.93
N LEU A 92 -18.92 -9.87 -13.40
CA LEU A 92 -20.27 -10.42 -13.50
C LEU A 92 -21.28 -9.53 -12.77
N SER A 93 -22.48 -9.43 -13.35
CA SER A 93 -23.60 -8.79 -12.67
C SER A 93 -24.01 -9.57 -11.41
N MET A 94 -24.61 -8.89 -10.42
CA MET A 94 -25.12 -9.57 -9.21
C MET A 94 -26.06 -10.73 -9.56
N LYS A 95 -26.94 -10.55 -10.55
CA LYS A 95 -27.86 -11.61 -11.01
C LYS A 95 -27.14 -12.82 -11.60
N ALA A 96 -26.04 -12.60 -12.33
CA ALA A 96 -25.25 -13.69 -12.88
C ALA A 96 -24.51 -14.47 -11.79
N ILE A 97 -24.01 -13.77 -10.77
CA ILE A 97 -23.41 -14.39 -9.58
C ILE A 97 -24.48 -15.19 -8.82
N ASP A 98 -25.67 -14.63 -8.58
CA ASP A 98 -26.77 -15.36 -7.93
C ASP A 98 -27.17 -16.62 -8.73
N ALA A 99 -27.22 -16.52 -10.06
CA ALA A 99 -27.49 -17.67 -10.93
C ALA A 99 -26.40 -18.75 -10.81
N PHE A 100 -25.12 -18.35 -10.80
CA PHE A 100 -24.00 -19.26 -10.57
C PHE A 100 -24.09 -19.96 -9.20
N LEU A 101 -24.33 -19.20 -8.12
CA LEU A 101 -24.45 -19.74 -6.76
C LEU A 101 -25.67 -20.66 -6.60
N SER A 102 -26.69 -20.49 -7.44
CA SER A 102 -27.88 -21.34 -7.44
C SER A 102 -27.67 -22.72 -8.09
N LEU A 103 -26.57 -22.91 -8.85
CA LEU A 103 -26.30 -24.17 -9.55
C LEU A 103 -26.17 -25.34 -8.56
N PRO A 104 -26.80 -26.51 -8.84
CA PRO A 104 -26.77 -27.65 -7.94
C PRO A 104 -25.35 -28.08 -7.55
N ILE A 105 -24.41 -28.07 -8.51
CA ILE A 105 -23.01 -28.42 -8.26
C ILE A 105 -22.32 -27.43 -7.31
N VAL A 106 -22.66 -26.14 -7.38
CA VAL A 106 -22.09 -25.10 -6.51
C VAL A 106 -22.67 -25.21 -5.10
N LYS A 107 -23.94 -25.58 -4.96
CA LYS A 107 -24.57 -25.83 -3.65
C LYS A 107 -23.93 -26.97 -2.88
N LEU A 108 -23.27 -27.93 -3.55
CA LEU A 108 -22.51 -28.99 -2.89
C LEU A 108 -21.26 -28.46 -2.17
N LEU A 109 -20.72 -27.31 -2.58
CA LEU A 109 -19.52 -26.72 -1.99
C LEU A 109 -19.75 -26.15 -0.57
N SER A 110 -21.01 -26.06 -0.12
CA SER A 110 -21.37 -25.56 1.22
C SER A 110 -20.71 -24.22 1.56
N LEU A 111 -20.73 -23.28 0.61
CA LEU A 111 -20.13 -21.96 0.75
C LEU A 111 -20.76 -21.19 1.92
N SER A 112 -19.99 -20.32 2.55
CA SER A 112 -20.45 -19.45 3.63
C SER A 112 -21.39 -18.33 3.15
N PHE A 113 -21.53 -18.13 1.84
CA PHE A 113 -22.44 -17.16 1.22
C PHE A 113 -23.33 -17.83 0.18
N SER A 114 -24.58 -17.35 0.08
CA SER A 114 -25.60 -17.92 -0.80
C SER A 114 -26.01 -16.99 -1.94
N THR A 115 -25.74 -15.69 -1.79
CA THR A 115 -26.06 -14.66 -2.78
C THR A 115 -24.87 -13.74 -3.05
N ALA A 116 -24.92 -13.03 -4.18
CA ALA A 116 -23.98 -11.97 -4.53
C ALA A 116 -23.98 -10.84 -3.48
N ARG A 117 -25.12 -10.60 -2.82
CA ARG A 117 -25.22 -9.64 -1.72
C ARG A 117 -24.45 -10.13 -0.50
N ASP A 118 -24.62 -11.39 -0.10
CA ASP A 118 -23.91 -11.98 1.04
C ASP A 118 -22.39 -11.96 0.79
N LEU A 119 -21.96 -12.31 -0.42
CA LEU A 119 -20.57 -12.27 -0.85
C LEU A 119 -19.98 -10.86 -0.69
N ARG A 120 -20.70 -9.83 -1.14
CA ARG A 120 -20.27 -8.43 -0.98
C ARG A 120 -20.26 -7.99 0.47
N GLY A 121 -21.28 -8.34 1.25
CA GLY A 121 -21.33 -8.04 2.68
C GLY A 121 -20.16 -8.63 3.44
N ARG A 122 -19.74 -9.87 3.10
CA ARG A 122 -18.51 -10.46 3.63
C ARG A 122 -17.27 -9.69 3.21
N ALA A 123 -17.16 -9.31 1.94
CA ALA A 123 -16.04 -8.49 1.47
C ALA A 123 -15.99 -7.10 2.17
N GLU A 124 -17.12 -6.55 2.56
CA GLU A 124 -17.21 -5.29 3.31
C GLU A 124 -16.78 -5.42 4.78
N LEU A 125 -16.71 -6.63 5.34
CA LEU A 125 -16.06 -6.88 6.63
C LEU A 125 -14.54 -6.75 6.53
N LEU A 126 -13.99 -6.87 5.31
CA LEU A 126 -12.58 -6.63 5.12
C LEU A 126 -12.30 -5.13 5.25
N PRO A 127 -11.16 -4.78 5.84
CA PRO A 127 -10.77 -3.41 6.05
C PRO A 127 -10.78 -2.59 4.74
N SER A 128 -11.48 -1.45 4.75
CA SER A 128 -11.64 -0.60 3.57
C SER A 128 -10.49 0.41 3.42
N GLY A 129 -10.03 0.64 2.20
CA GLY A 129 -9.17 1.78 1.86
C GLY A 129 -9.91 3.12 1.81
N PRO A 130 -9.21 4.20 1.40
CA PRO A 130 -9.79 5.53 1.24
C PRO A 130 -11.03 5.50 0.35
N ARG A 131 -12.12 6.11 0.81
CA ARG A 131 -13.43 5.96 0.17
C ARG A 131 -13.54 6.84 -1.07
N TRP A 132 -14.09 6.26 -2.13
CA TRP A 132 -14.45 7.02 -3.32
C TRP A 132 -15.60 7.98 -3.01
N GLN A 133 -15.43 9.21 -3.43
CA GLN A 133 -16.41 10.28 -3.42
C GLN A 133 -16.65 10.75 -4.86
N TYR A 134 -17.80 11.37 -5.11
CA TYR A 134 -18.05 11.98 -6.40
C TYR A 134 -18.78 13.31 -6.26
N SER A 135 -18.52 14.21 -7.19
CA SER A 135 -19.25 15.47 -7.31
C SER A 135 -19.49 15.83 -8.77
N LYS A 136 -20.58 16.55 -9.01
CA LYS A 136 -20.89 17.13 -10.33
C LYS A 136 -20.27 18.52 -10.37
N VAL A 137 -19.21 18.67 -11.14
CA VAL A 137 -18.55 19.95 -11.34
C VAL A 137 -19.15 20.60 -12.60
N TRP A 138 -19.93 21.65 -12.38
CA TRP A 138 -20.32 22.56 -13.44
C TRP A 138 -19.19 23.55 -13.61
N SER A 139 -18.71 23.75 -14.85
CA SER A 139 -17.79 24.81 -15.28
C SER A 139 -17.10 25.55 -14.13
N PHE A 140 -15.82 25.25 -13.86
CA PHE A 140 -15.03 26.05 -12.92
C PHE A 140 -15.23 27.53 -13.28
N HIS A 141 -15.80 28.30 -12.36
CA HIS A 141 -16.30 29.67 -12.59
C HIS A 141 -15.19 30.68 -13.03
N LYS A 142 -13.97 30.19 -13.28
CA LYS A 142 -12.77 30.92 -13.70
C LYS A 142 -12.07 30.39 -14.96
N LEU A 143 -12.52 29.32 -15.62
CA LEU A 143 -11.94 28.88 -16.90
C LEU A 143 -12.81 29.30 -18.09
N SER A 144 -12.16 29.80 -19.14
CA SER A 144 -12.75 30.37 -20.37
C SER A 144 -13.61 29.42 -21.22
N HIS A 145 -13.91 28.21 -20.76
CA HIS A 145 -14.57 27.16 -21.55
C HIS A 145 -15.72 26.50 -20.78
N PRO A 146 -16.96 27.02 -20.92
CA PRO A 146 -18.12 26.40 -20.31
C PRO A 146 -18.41 25.03 -20.91
N THR A 147 -18.63 24.02 -20.06
CA THR A 147 -18.99 22.66 -20.50
C THR A 147 -20.50 22.54 -20.72
N LYS A 148 -20.92 21.88 -21.80
CA LYS A 148 -22.36 21.62 -22.09
C LYS A 148 -23.02 20.67 -21.09
N HIS A 149 -22.21 19.82 -20.45
CA HIS A 149 -22.64 18.84 -19.45
C HIS A 149 -21.72 18.94 -18.22
N PRO A 150 -22.21 18.60 -17.02
CA PRO A 150 -21.39 18.59 -15.83
C PRO A 150 -20.31 17.51 -15.96
N VAL A 151 -19.09 17.85 -15.54
CA VAL A 151 -18.02 16.86 -15.41
C VAL A 151 -18.24 16.10 -14.11
N LEU A 152 -18.25 14.76 -14.18
CA LEU A 152 -18.28 13.93 -12.99
C LEU A 152 -16.84 13.77 -12.48
N LEU A 153 -16.55 14.38 -11.33
CA LEU A 153 -15.29 14.20 -10.64
C LEU A 153 -15.45 13.06 -9.63
N TYR A 154 -14.68 12.00 -9.82
CA TYR A 154 -14.51 10.94 -8.81
C TYR A 154 -13.17 11.15 -8.12
N TRP A 155 -13.16 11.17 -6.80
CA TRP A 155 -11.97 11.48 -6.02
C TRP A 155 -11.96 10.73 -4.69
N ARG A 156 -10.79 10.67 -4.07
CA ARG A 156 -10.58 10.21 -2.70
C ARG A 156 -9.89 11.33 -1.96
N ASP A 157 -10.08 11.40 -0.64
CA ASP A 157 -9.34 12.37 0.16
C ASP A 157 -7.82 12.10 0.03
N ALA A 158 -7.06 13.13 -0.33
CA ALA A 158 -5.65 12.99 -0.64
C ALA A 158 -4.83 12.66 0.62
N LEU A 159 -5.21 13.21 1.78
CA LEU A 159 -4.56 12.92 3.05
C LEU A 159 -4.86 11.50 3.50
N GLU A 160 -6.10 11.01 3.31
CA GLU A 160 -6.42 9.60 3.54
C GLU A 160 -5.61 8.68 2.61
N CYS A 161 -5.41 9.05 1.35
CA CYS A 161 -4.58 8.28 0.42
C CYS A 161 -3.10 8.26 0.82
N ILE A 162 -2.54 9.41 1.21
CA ILE A 162 -1.16 9.51 1.70
C ILE A 162 -1.00 8.67 2.97
N ALA A 163 -1.89 8.84 3.95
CA ALA A 163 -1.87 8.07 5.19
C ALA A 163 -2.02 6.57 4.94
N TRP A 164 -2.84 6.18 3.96
CA TRP A 164 -3.00 4.79 3.57
C TRP A 164 -1.75 4.19 2.96
N ILE A 165 -1.12 4.87 2.00
CA ILE A 165 0.12 4.42 1.36
C ILE A 165 1.23 4.34 2.40
N PHE A 166 1.36 5.37 3.24
CA PHE A 166 2.37 5.45 4.30
C PHE A 166 2.24 4.33 5.34
N ASN A 167 1.02 3.93 5.70
CA ASN A 167 0.77 2.85 6.66
C ASN A 167 0.70 1.46 6.02
N HIS A 168 0.97 1.32 4.72
CA HIS A 168 0.83 0.05 4.04
C HIS A 168 2.02 -0.88 4.39
N PRO A 169 1.79 -2.09 4.94
CA PRO A 169 2.86 -2.95 5.44
C PRO A 169 3.92 -3.32 4.40
N SER A 170 3.58 -3.35 3.11
CA SER A 170 4.54 -3.67 2.04
C SER A 170 5.64 -2.64 1.86
N PHE A 171 5.46 -1.41 2.37
CA PHE A 171 6.42 -0.32 2.23
C PHE A 171 7.21 -0.05 3.51
N ARG A 172 7.00 -0.83 4.58
CA ARG A 172 7.63 -0.62 5.88
C ARG A 172 9.15 -0.43 5.77
N ASP A 173 9.79 -1.29 5.00
CA ASP A 173 11.25 -1.32 4.86
C ASP A 173 11.75 -0.55 3.62
N GLN A 174 10.84 0.15 2.93
CA GLN A 174 11.11 0.95 1.73
C GLN A 174 10.90 2.44 1.96
N LEU A 175 10.53 2.84 3.18
CA LEU A 175 10.24 4.23 3.51
C LEU A 175 11.49 4.98 3.99
N ASP A 176 12.00 5.86 3.14
CA ASP A 176 13.08 6.79 3.50
C ASP A 176 12.50 8.00 4.24
N LEU A 177 12.67 8.04 5.56
CA LEU A 177 12.14 9.12 6.42
C LEU A 177 13.20 10.17 6.81
N ILE A 178 14.46 9.88 6.54
CA ILE A 178 15.58 10.74 6.95
C ILE A 178 16.30 11.16 5.67
N PRO A 179 16.30 12.45 5.30
CA PRO A 179 17.13 12.89 4.20
C PRO A 179 18.59 12.58 4.46
N GLU A 180 19.31 12.19 3.42
CA GLU A 180 20.72 11.86 3.52
C GLU A 180 21.53 12.48 2.39
N ARG A 181 22.82 12.67 2.64
CA ARG A 181 23.78 13.06 1.61
C ARG A 181 24.75 11.93 1.39
N LEU A 182 24.63 11.29 0.24
CA LEU A 182 25.54 10.27 -0.22
C LEU A 182 26.77 10.85 -0.92
N TYR A 183 27.91 10.20 -0.70
CA TYR A 183 29.21 10.54 -1.27
C TYR A 183 29.97 9.29 -1.71
N THR A 184 30.82 9.42 -2.73
CA THR A 184 31.65 8.31 -3.22
C THR A 184 32.83 7.97 -2.29
N SER A 185 33.22 8.90 -1.42
CA SER A 185 34.31 8.72 -0.45
C SER A 185 34.09 9.58 0.80
N ASP A 186 34.82 9.25 1.87
CA ASP A 186 34.81 10.00 3.14
C ASP A 186 35.28 11.46 2.99
N ALA A 187 36.04 11.77 1.92
CA ALA A 187 36.44 13.14 1.63
C ALA A 187 35.25 14.06 1.26
N LYS A 188 34.05 13.50 1.04
CA LYS A 188 32.80 14.20 0.71
C LYS A 188 32.89 15.16 -0.49
N LEU A 189 33.80 14.88 -1.43
CA LEU A 189 34.06 15.74 -2.59
C LEU A 189 33.05 15.54 -3.74
N CYS A 190 32.53 14.33 -3.88
CA CYS A 190 31.63 13.96 -4.98
C CYS A 190 30.29 13.50 -4.41
N ARG A 191 29.23 14.27 -4.66
CA ARG A 191 27.85 13.94 -4.28
C ARG A 191 27.29 12.84 -5.18
N VAL A 192 26.53 11.94 -4.56
CA VAL A 192 25.74 10.92 -5.24
C VAL A 192 24.27 11.20 -4.95
N TYR A 193 23.45 11.10 -5.99
CA TYR A 193 22.01 11.24 -5.93
C TYR A 193 21.39 9.97 -6.51
N THR A 194 20.60 9.27 -5.70
CA THR A 194 19.92 8.03 -6.10
C THR A 194 18.42 8.30 -6.15
N GLU A 195 17.84 8.65 -5.00
CA GLU A 195 16.41 8.89 -4.83
C GLU A 195 16.12 10.29 -4.28
N TRP A 196 14.84 10.64 -4.19
CA TRP A 196 14.36 11.96 -3.73
C TRP A 196 15.01 12.41 -2.41
N MET A 197 15.07 11.52 -1.41
CA MET A 197 15.58 11.83 -0.08
C MET A 197 17.10 12.07 -0.03
N THR A 198 17.82 11.71 -1.10
CA THR A 198 19.24 12.04 -1.25
C THR A 198 19.50 13.42 -1.87
N GLY A 199 18.44 14.05 -2.38
CA GLY A 199 18.48 15.33 -3.08
C GLY A 199 18.65 16.53 -2.15
N ASP A 200 19.40 17.53 -2.61
CA ASP A 200 19.62 18.77 -1.85
C ASP A 200 18.31 19.54 -1.57
N LYS A 201 17.29 19.36 -2.43
CA LYS A 201 15.96 19.93 -2.23
C LYS A 201 15.24 19.29 -1.04
N ALA A 202 15.27 17.97 -0.89
CA ALA A 202 14.69 17.29 0.27
C ALA A 202 15.38 17.74 1.56
N TRP A 203 16.71 17.77 1.56
CA TRP A 203 17.51 18.29 2.68
C TRP A 203 17.13 19.71 3.08
N HIS A 204 17.05 20.62 2.11
CA HIS A 204 16.69 22.02 2.37
C HIS A 204 15.26 22.16 2.89
N MET A 205 14.30 21.41 2.33
CA MET A 205 12.92 21.41 2.80
C MET A 205 12.83 20.89 4.25
N GLN A 206 13.50 19.78 4.56
CA GLN A 206 13.56 19.23 5.92
C GLN A 206 14.15 20.23 6.92
N SER A 207 15.15 21.01 6.52
CA SER A 207 15.76 22.03 7.38
C SER A 207 14.83 23.20 7.74
N GLN A 208 13.68 23.34 7.06
CA GLN A 208 12.67 24.34 7.39
C GLN A 208 11.58 23.78 8.29
N LEU A 209 11.61 22.49 8.60
CA LEU A 209 10.64 21.82 9.43
C LEU A 209 11.14 21.76 10.89
N PRO A 210 10.23 21.69 11.89
CA PRO A 210 10.61 21.49 13.29
C PRO A 210 11.37 20.19 13.51
N GLU A 211 12.17 20.13 14.56
CA GLU A 211 12.86 18.90 14.96
C GLU A 211 11.86 17.77 15.23
N GLY A 212 12.21 16.55 14.81
CA GLY A 212 11.43 15.34 15.03
C GLY A 212 10.33 15.08 13.99
N VAL A 213 10.06 16.00 13.06
CA VAL A 213 9.12 15.76 11.95
C VAL A 213 9.83 15.25 10.70
N THR A 214 9.08 14.60 9.81
CA THR A 214 9.61 14.09 8.53
C THR A 214 8.93 14.74 7.34
N LEU A 215 9.71 15.05 6.31
CA LEU A 215 9.20 15.38 5.00
C LEU A 215 8.57 14.15 4.34
N ILE A 216 7.32 14.27 3.88
CA ILE A 216 6.67 13.28 3.02
C ILE A 216 6.52 13.89 1.63
N GLY A 217 7.45 13.53 0.73
CA GLY A 217 7.37 13.90 -0.67
C GLY A 217 6.15 13.23 -1.31
N THR A 218 5.32 14.01 -1.99
CA THR A 218 4.12 13.51 -2.69
C THR A 218 4.26 13.80 -4.17
N ILE A 219 4.18 12.74 -4.99
CA ILE A 219 4.22 12.85 -6.45
C ILE A 219 2.80 12.77 -6.97
N LEU A 220 2.43 13.76 -7.79
CA LEU A 220 1.17 13.79 -8.51
C LEU A 220 1.43 13.65 -9.99
N SER A 221 0.79 12.69 -10.65
CA SER A 221 0.88 12.51 -12.10
C SER A 221 -0.51 12.41 -12.71
N SER A 222 -0.66 12.90 -13.94
CA SER A 222 -1.93 12.86 -14.67
C SER A 222 -1.65 12.49 -16.11
N ASP A 223 -2.36 11.51 -16.62
CA ASP A 223 -2.30 11.11 -18.03
C ASP A 223 -3.70 10.84 -18.59
N LYS A 224 -3.84 10.91 -19.91
CA LYS A 224 -5.08 10.62 -20.61
C LYS A 224 -5.25 9.10 -20.78
N THR A 225 -6.20 8.50 -20.09
CA THR A 225 -6.46 7.06 -20.16
C THR A 225 -7.78 6.75 -20.88
N ASN A 226 -7.73 5.87 -21.87
CA ASN A 226 -8.94 5.34 -22.52
C ASN A 226 -9.59 4.28 -21.61
N ILE A 227 -10.83 4.53 -21.18
CA ILE A 227 -11.58 3.62 -20.28
C ILE A 227 -12.16 2.44 -21.05
N THR A 228 -12.42 2.60 -22.35
CA THR A 228 -13.02 1.56 -23.21
C THR A 228 -12.34 1.54 -24.57
N ASN A 229 -11.64 0.45 -24.90
CA ASN A 229 -11.00 0.30 -26.22
C ASN A 229 -11.96 -0.13 -27.34
N ILE A 230 -13.13 -0.70 -27.02
CA ILE A 230 -13.97 -1.40 -28.01
C ILE A 230 -15.34 -0.76 -28.25
N CYS A 231 -15.90 0.02 -27.31
CA CYS A 231 -17.17 0.74 -27.55
C CYS A 231 -17.32 1.93 -26.59
N GLY A 232 -17.32 3.16 -27.13
CA GLY A 232 -17.78 4.34 -26.40
C GLY A 232 -16.79 5.49 -26.25
N GLY A 233 -15.52 5.32 -26.65
CA GLY A 233 -14.53 6.41 -26.72
C GLY A 233 -14.35 7.21 -25.43
N ARG A 234 -14.69 6.62 -24.27
CA ARG A 234 -14.64 7.33 -23.00
C ARG A 234 -13.20 7.45 -22.53
N VAL A 235 -12.80 8.67 -22.24
CA VAL A 235 -11.49 9.01 -21.73
C VAL A 235 -11.65 9.49 -20.29
N ALA A 236 -10.79 9.02 -19.40
CA ALA A 236 -10.54 9.62 -18.11
C ALA A 236 -9.18 10.31 -18.11
N HIS A 237 -9.05 11.32 -17.26
CA HIS A 237 -7.76 11.88 -16.87
C HIS A 237 -7.56 11.57 -15.39
N PRO A 238 -7.09 10.36 -15.02
CA PRO A 238 -6.77 10.05 -13.63
C PRO A 238 -5.65 10.97 -13.13
N LEU A 239 -5.81 11.45 -11.89
CA LEU A 239 -4.71 11.97 -11.09
C LEU A 239 -4.23 10.84 -10.18
N LEU A 240 -2.99 10.41 -10.37
CA LEU A 240 -2.33 9.40 -9.55
C LEU A 240 -1.53 10.09 -8.45
N ILE A 241 -1.46 9.45 -7.29
CA ILE A 241 -0.72 9.90 -6.12
C ILE A 241 0.24 8.80 -5.67
N SER A 242 1.49 9.15 -5.42
CA SER A 242 2.48 8.28 -4.79
C SER A 242 3.33 9.08 -3.80
N LEU A 243 4.10 8.38 -2.97
CA LEU A 243 5.08 9.01 -2.09
C LEU A 243 6.46 8.92 -2.74
N ALA A 244 7.24 9.99 -2.68
CA ALA A 244 8.62 10.01 -3.14
C ALA A 244 9.59 9.38 -2.12
N ASN A 245 9.07 9.03 -0.94
CA ASN A 245 9.80 8.35 0.13
C ASN A 245 9.80 6.82 -0.03
N ILE A 246 9.13 6.29 -1.06
CA ILE A 246 9.09 4.87 -1.44
C ILE A 246 9.78 4.76 -2.79
#